data_AF-A0A7X6ZD18-F1
#
_entry.id   AF-A0A7X6ZD18-F1
#
_cell.length_a   1.000
_cell.length_b   1.000
_cell.length_c   1.000
_cell.angle_alpha   90.00
_cell.angle_beta   90.00
_cell.angle_gamma   90.00
#
_symmetry.space_group_name_H-M   'P 1'
#
loop_
_entity.id
_entity.type
_entity.pdbx_description
1 polymer ?
#
loop_
_entity_poly.entity_id
_entity_poly.type
_entity_poly.pdbx_seq_one_letter_code
_entity_poly.pdbx_strand_id
1 'polypeptide(L)'
;EKTSRFLALLGNHSFTEILTLQKPDTILQGRAVVDFSDIFSEIPVYYTPQEYKEHLENVIKLLKSHKNYNVHLTNDNHLAGSMVYVKEGVGVLIGKTTSPSVIFAINESNMTAAFWDYLNLILKKEKQNKKSRDKTLAELEALSARLNVL
;
A
#
# COMPACT_ATOMS: atom_id res chain seq x y z
N GLU A 1 3.62 20.60 5.74
CA GLU A 1 2.14 20.69 5.85
C GLU A 1 1.43 19.34 5.61
N LYS A 2 1.62 18.69 4.45
CA LYS A 2 0.92 17.41 4.11
C LYS A 2 1.20 16.25 5.07
N THR A 3 2.47 16.00 5.44
CA THR A 3 2.86 14.93 6.37
C THR A 3 2.25 15.12 7.77
N SER A 4 2.29 16.36 8.29
CA SER A 4 1.72 16.69 9.61
C SER A 4 0.21 16.44 9.65
N ARG A 5 -0.50 16.75 8.55
CA ARG A 5 -1.94 16.49 8.43
C ARG A 5 -2.24 14.99 8.39
N PHE A 6 -1.46 14.20 7.65
CA PHE A 6 -1.63 12.74 7.65
C PHE A 6 -1.45 12.15 9.06
N LEU A 7 -0.37 12.53 9.75
CA LEU A 7 -0.11 12.09 11.12
C LEU A 7 -1.24 12.49 12.08
N ALA A 8 -1.79 13.69 11.95
CA ALA A 8 -2.94 14.12 12.75
C ALA A 8 -4.20 13.27 12.46
N LEU A 9 -4.43 12.88 11.20
CA LEU A 9 -5.56 12.03 10.83
C LEU A 9 -5.43 10.61 11.38
N LEU A 10 -4.23 10.06 11.50
CA LEU A 10 -3.98 8.74 12.11
C LEU A 10 -4.45 8.66 13.57
N GLY A 11 -4.55 9.80 14.28
CA GLY A 11 -5.10 9.83 15.64
C GLY A 11 -6.59 9.52 15.70
N ASN A 12 -7.35 9.89 14.66
CA ASN A 12 -8.81 9.90 14.69
C ASN A 12 -9.47 8.99 13.63
N HIS A 13 -8.71 8.48 12.67
CA HIS A 13 -9.22 7.67 11.56
C HIS A 13 -8.37 6.44 11.34
N SER A 14 -9.02 5.36 10.88
CA SER A 14 -8.33 4.13 10.49
C SER A 14 -7.82 4.22 9.06
N PHE A 15 -6.57 3.81 8.87
CA PHE A 15 -5.92 3.70 7.57
C PHE A 15 -5.51 2.24 7.39
N THR A 16 -5.80 1.69 6.21
CA THR A 16 -5.36 0.34 5.85
C THR A 16 -4.66 0.41 4.51
N GLU A 17 -3.40 0.01 4.48
CA GLU A 17 -2.64 -0.19 3.26
C GLU A 17 -2.59 -1.66 2.90
N ILE A 18 -2.80 -1.99 1.63
CA ILE A 18 -2.61 -3.32 1.08
C ILE A 18 -1.33 -3.27 0.26
N LEU A 19 -0.30 -3.95 0.72
CA LEU A 19 1.04 -3.90 0.13
C LEU A 19 1.42 -5.25 -0.48
N THR A 20 1.96 -5.21 -1.70
CA THR A 20 2.60 -6.37 -2.33
C THR A 20 4.10 -6.27 -2.10
N LEU A 21 4.68 -7.23 -1.38
CA LEU A 21 6.12 -7.24 -1.13
C LEU A 21 6.90 -7.68 -2.37
N GLN A 22 7.89 -6.88 -2.76
CA GLN A 22 8.81 -7.23 -3.82
C GLN A 22 9.83 -8.26 -3.32
N LYS A 23 10.29 -9.14 -4.21
CA LYS A 23 11.33 -10.12 -3.86
C LYS A 23 12.65 -9.40 -3.55
N PRO A 24 13.44 -9.85 -2.56
CA PRO A 24 14.73 -9.24 -2.22
C PRO A 24 15.63 -9.01 -3.44
N ASP A 25 15.78 -9.99 -4.33
CA ASP A 25 16.62 -9.86 -5.52
C ASP A 25 16.15 -8.76 -6.47
N THR A 26 14.82 -8.58 -6.61
CA THR A 26 14.24 -7.51 -7.42
C THR A 26 14.58 -6.14 -6.83
N ILE A 27 14.52 -6.01 -5.51
CA ILE A 27 14.83 -4.77 -4.79
C ILE A 27 16.33 -4.45 -4.92
N LEU A 28 17.20 -5.41 -4.62
CA LEU A 28 18.66 -5.25 -4.64
C LEU A 28 19.20 -4.90 -6.03
N GLN A 29 18.51 -5.33 -7.10
CA GLN A 29 18.86 -4.99 -8.47
C GLN A 29 18.29 -3.63 -8.94
N GLY A 30 17.62 -2.88 -8.07
CA GLY A 30 16.99 -1.59 -8.42
C GLY A 30 15.82 -1.74 -9.40
N ARG A 31 15.13 -2.88 -9.37
CA ARG A 31 14.00 -3.19 -10.27
C ARG A 31 12.64 -3.19 -9.57
N ALA A 32 12.59 -2.82 -8.30
CA ALA A 32 11.34 -2.64 -7.57
C ALA A 32 10.66 -1.34 -8.02
N VAL A 33 9.50 -1.45 -8.65
CA VAL A 33 8.73 -0.29 -9.12
C VAL A 33 8.13 0.48 -7.94
N VAL A 34 8.16 1.81 -8.02
CA VAL A 34 7.39 2.68 -7.14
C VAL A 34 5.93 2.62 -7.58
N ASP A 35 5.05 2.13 -6.71
CA ASP A 35 3.63 1.99 -7.01
C ASP A 35 3.03 3.31 -7.52
N PHE A 36 2.26 3.22 -8.61
CA PHE A 36 1.57 4.33 -9.26
C PHE A 36 2.46 5.43 -9.87
N SER A 37 3.77 5.21 -9.98
CA SER A 37 4.69 6.19 -10.57
C SER A 37 4.45 6.45 -12.07
N ASP A 38 4.00 5.45 -12.80
CA ASP A 38 3.76 5.48 -14.24
C ASP A 38 2.44 6.18 -14.63
N ILE A 39 1.56 6.46 -13.67
CA ILE A 39 0.26 7.09 -13.91
C ILE A 39 0.40 8.43 -14.63
N PHE A 40 1.42 9.24 -14.28
CA PHE A 40 1.57 10.60 -14.79
C PHE A 40 2.70 10.76 -15.81
N SER A 41 3.70 9.88 -15.81
CA SER A 41 4.89 9.98 -16.67
C SER A 41 4.98 8.93 -17.76
N GLU A 42 4.06 7.94 -17.81
CA GLU A 42 4.08 6.74 -18.67
C GLU A 42 5.32 5.83 -18.49
N ILE A 43 6.36 6.34 -17.84
CA ILE A 43 7.60 5.66 -17.51
C ILE A 43 7.57 5.31 -16.02
N PRO A 44 7.68 4.02 -15.65
CA PRO A 44 7.75 3.61 -14.25
C PRO A 44 9.05 4.10 -13.61
N VAL A 45 8.93 4.56 -12.36
CA VAL A 45 10.08 4.89 -11.51
C VAL A 45 10.40 3.68 -10.65
N TYR A 46 11.68 3.44 -10.42
CA TYR A 46 12.15 2.32 -9.61
C TYR A 46 12.84 2.83 -8.36
N TYR A 47 12.64 2.12 -7.25
CA TYR A 47 13.40 2.33 -6.04
C TYR A 47 14.84 1.88 -6.23
N THR A 48 15.78 2.66 -5.69
CA THR A 48 17.06 2.10 -5.26
C THR A 48 16.87 1.16 -4.06
N PRO A 49 17.80 0.23 -3.79
CA PRO A 49 17.69 -0.64 -2.61
C PRO A 49 17.56 0.14 -1.30
N GLN A 50 18.27 1.27 -1.19
CA GLN A 50 18.25 2.14 -0.01
C GLN A 50 16.89 2.82 0.16
N GLU A 51 16.31 3.38 -0.90
CA GLU A 51 14.99 4.03 -0.82
C GLU A 51 13.88 3.01 -0.49
N TYR A 52 13.96 1.78 -1.02
CA TYR A 52 13.00 0.74 -0.68
C TYR A 52 13.10 0.37 0.80
N LYS A 53 14.32 0.28 1.34
CA LYS A 53 14.55 0.04 2.76
C LYS A 53 13.98 1.16 3.63
N GLU A 54 14.25 2.42 3.29
CA GLU A 54 13.71 3.58 4.02
C GLU A 54 12.17 3.61 3.98
N HIS A 55 11.57 3.21 2.85
CA HIS A 55 10.14 3.04 2.73
C HIS A 55 9.62 1.97 3.72
N LEU A 56 10.22 0.77 3.76
CA LEU A 56 9.84 -0.28 4.71
C LEU A 56 9.99 0.18 6.17
N GLU A 57 11.09 0.84 6.51
CA GLU A 57 11.35 1.35 7.86
C GLU A 57 10.30 2.38 8.29
N ASN A 58 9.88 3.26 7.37
CA ASN A 58 8.81 4.20 7.65
C ASN A 58 7.45 3.50 7.85
N VAL A 59 7.12 2.50 7.02
CA VAL A 59 5.90 1.68 7.20
C VAL A 59 5.92 0.97 8.56
N ILE A 60 7.05 0.34 8.93
CA ILE A 60 7.23 -0.31 10.24
C ILE A 60 7.06 0.70 11.37
N LYS A 61 7.65 1.89 11.26
CA LYS A 61 7.53 2.95 12.27
C LYS A 61 6.07 3.35 12.47
N LEU A 62 5.32 3.58 11.39
CA LEU A 62 3.89 3.91 11.46
C LEU A 62 3.09 2.77 12.09
N LEU A 63 3.37 1.52 11.68
CA LEU A 63 2.74 0.31 12.21
C LEU A 63 3.14 -0.02 13.66
N LYS A 64 4.21 0.53 14.21
CA LYS A 64 4.48 0.42 15.66
C LYS A 64 3.82 1.54 16.46
N SER A 65 3.86 2.77 15.93
CA SER A 65 3.46 3.97 16.67
C SER A 65 1.96 4.28 16.63
N HIS A 66 1.23 3.83 15.62
CA HIS A 66 -0.17 4.21 15.43
C HIS A 66 -1.10 2.99 15.36
N LYS A 67 -1.96 2.81 16.37
CA LYS A 67 -2.92 1.70 16.44
C LYS A 67 -3.93 1.70 15.28
N ASN A 68 -4.25 2.88 14.75
CA ASN A 68 -5.19 3.05 13.65
C ASN A 68 -4.55 2.88 12.26
N TYR A 69 -3.23 2.70 12.18
CA TYR A 69 -2.53 2.37 10.94
C TYR A 69 -2.43 0.85 10.81
N ASN A 70 -2.92 0.31 9.71
CA ASN A 70 -2.95 -1.12 9.43
C ASN A 70 -2.28 -1.41 8.10
N VAL A 71 -1.56 -2.52 8.03
CA VAL A 71 -0.92 -3.00 6.80
C VAL A 71 -1.37 -4.45 6.58
N HIS A 72 -1.77 -4.75 5.36
CA HIS A 72 -2.06 -6.11 4.89
C HIS A 72 -1.13 -6.46 3.75
N LEU A 73 -0.28 -7.47 4.00
CA LEU A 73 0.64 -7.99 3.00
C LEU A 73 -0.07 -9.02 2.14
N THR A 74 -0.18 -8.75 0.85
CA THR A 74 -0.72 -9.67 -0.15
C THR A 74 0.41 -10.26 -0.99
N ASN A 75 0.29 -11.53 -1.34
CA ASN A 75 1.14 -12.17 -2.35
C ASN A 75 0.46 -12.18 -3.72
N ASP A 76 -0.85 -11.91 -3.75
CA ASP A 76 -1.64 -11.90 -4.96
C ASP A 76 -1.70 -10.51 -5.54
N ASN A 77 -1.40 -10.44 -6.84
CA ASN A 77 -1.44 -9.21 -7.62
C ASN A 77 -2.86 -8.95 -8.18
N HIS A 78 -3.91 -9.18 -7.37
CA HIS A 78 -5.32 -9.04 -7.79
C HIS A 78 -5.65 -7.66 -8.35
N LEU A 79 -4.91 -6.63 -7.92
CA LEU A 79 -5.04 -5.25 -8.37
C LEU A 79 -3.90 -4.81 -9.31
N ALA A 80 -3.14 -5.76 -9.88
CA ALA A 80 -2.08 -5.44 -10.82
C ALA A 80 -2.62 -4.59 -11.98
N GLY A 81 -1.91 -3.50 -12.31
CA GLY A 81 -2.36 -2.58 -13.35
C GLY A 81 -3.56 -1.71 -12.96
N SER A 82 -3.99 -1.76 -11.70
CA SER A 82 -5.13 -1.01 -11.18
C SER A 82 -4.78 -0.27 -9.89
N MET A 83 -5.38 0.90 -9.68
CA MET A 83 -5.34 1.66 -8.43
C MET A 83 -6.75 1.70 -7.87
N VAL A 84 -6.91 1.40 -6.58
CA VAL A 84 -8.18 1.56 -5.85
C VAL A 84 -7.87 2.23 -4.52
N TYR A 85 -8.40 3.42 -4.31
CA TYR A 85 -8.31 4.14 -3.05
C TYR A 85 -9.72 4.57 -2.63
N VAL A 86 -10.17 4.10 -1.46
CA VAL A 86 -11.50 4.41 -0.94
C VAL A 86 -11.37 5.23 0.32
N LYS A 87 -12.11 6.34 0.37
CA LYS A 87 -12.36 7.07 1.60
C LYS A 87 -13.86 6.97 1.92
N GLU A 88 -14.19 6.14 2.90
CA GLU A 88 -15.56 5.88 3.32
C GLU A 88 -16.32 7.20 3.57
N GLY A 89 -17.54 7.29 3.02
CA GLY A 89 -18.38 8.48 3.11
C GLY A 89 -17.91 9.71 2.32
N VAL A 90 -16.80 9.63 1.57
CA VAL A 90 -16.27 10.74 0.77
C VAL A 90 -16.21 10.42 -0.71
N GLY A 91 -15.61 9.30 -1.09
CA GLY A 91 -15.44 8.95 -2.50
C GLY A 91 -14.39 7.88 -2.73
N VAL A 92 -14.25 7.49 -3.99
CA VAL A 92 -13.28 6.51 -4.46
C VAL A 92 -12.46 7.07 -5.62
N LEU A 93 -11.16 6.78 -5.61
CA LEU A 93 -10.30 6.87 -6.79
C LEU A 93 -10.10 5.46 -7.34
N ILE A 94 -10.43 5.27 -8.60
CA ILE A 94 -10.09 4.05 -9.34
C ILE A 94 -9.28 4.42 -10.56
N GLY A 95 -8.29 3.61 -10.92
CA GLY A 95 -7.53 3.87 -12.12
C GLY A 95 -6.95 2.63 -12.76
N LYS A 96 -6.79 2.66 -14.08
CA LYS A 96 -5.92 1.75 -14.82
C LYS A 96 -4.53 2.39 -14.84
N THR A 97 -3.54 1.72 -14.26
CA THR A 97 -2.19 2.26 -14.13
C THR A 97 -1.33 1.94 -15.36
N THR A 98 -1.66 0.89 -16.11
CA THR A 98 -0.99 0.55 -17.37
C THR A 98 -1.27 1.59 -18.45
N SER A 99 -0.33 1.83 -19.37
CA SER A 99 -0.54 2.77 -20.48
C SER A 99 -1.63 2.30 -21.46
N PRO A 100 -2.52 3.20 -21.95
CA PRO A 100 -2.69 4.58 -21.49
C PRO A 100 -3.36 4.59 -20.10
N SER A 101 -2.79 5.33 -19.15
CA SER A 101 -3.29 5.41 -17.77
C SER A 101 -4.56 6.27 -17.70
N VAL A 102 -5.52 5.88 -16.86
CA VAL A 102 -6.76 6.64 -16.64
C VAL A 102 -7.15 6.55 -15.18
N ILE A 103 -7.50 7.67 -14.55
CA ILE A 103 -8.05 7.75 -13.19
C ILE A 103 -9.45 8.36 -13.22
N PHE A 104 -10.37 7.74 -12.49
CA PHE A 104 -11.69 8.26 -12.19
C PHE A 104 -11.78 8.62 -10.71
N ALA A 105 -12.28 9.83 -10.44
CA ALA A 105 -12.71 10.23 -9.11
C ALA A 105 -14.24 10.14 -9.06
N ILE A 106 -14.77 9.28 -8.18
CA ILE A 106 -16.20 9.02 -8.07
C ILE A 106 -16.65 9.43 -6.66
N ASN A 107 -17.58 10.39 -6.62
CA ASN A 107 -18.18 10.92 -5.39
C ASN A 107 -19.67 10.56 -5.34
N GLU A 108 -19.99 9.29 -5.56
CA GLU A 108 -21.35 8.75 -5.44
C GLU A 108 -21.37 7.73 -4.28
N SER A 109 -22.39 7.81 -3.43
CA SER A 109 -22.41 7.11 -2.16
C SER A 109 -22.49 5.60 -2.30
N ASN A 110 -23.29 5.09 -3.25
CA ASN A 110 -23.43 3.65 -3.46
C ASN A 110 -22.15 3.04 -4.04
N MET A 111 -21.50 3.74 -4.97
CA MET A 111 -20.21 3.34 -5.52
C MET A 111 -19.12 3.35 -4.44
N THR A 112 -19.09 4.38 -3.60
CA THR A 112 -18.13 4.45 -2.48
C THR A 112 -18.32 3.26 -1.52
N ALA A 113 -19.56 2.94 -1.15
CA ALA A 113 -19.88 1.81 -0.30
C ALA A 113 -19.51 0.46 -0.96
N ALA A 114 -19.83 0.28 -2.25
CA ALA A 114 -19.52 -0.94 -2.98
C ALA A 114 -18.01 -1.20 -3.06
N PHE A 115 -17.19 -0.18 -3.34
CA PHE A 115 -15.74 -0.34 -3.35
C PHE A 115 -15.14 -0.54 -1.95
N TRP A 116 -15.72 0.08 -0.93
CA TRP A 116 -15.35 -0.17 0.46
C TRP A 116 -15.59 -1.63 0.84
N ASP A 117 -16.76 -2.18 0.51
CA ASP A 117 -17.10 -3.58 0.75
C ASP A 117 -16.20 -4.52 -0.05
N TYR A 118 -15.90 -4.20 -1.32
CA TYR A 118 -14.96 -4.96 -2.14
C TYR A 118 -13.58 -5.06 -1.49
N LEU A 119 -12.99 -3.94 -1.04
CA LEU A 119 -11.71 -3.97 -0.34
C LEU A 119 -11.81 -4.77 0.96
N ASN A 120 -12.88 -4.60 1.74
CA ASN A 120 -13.10 -5.38 2.95
C ASN A 120 -13.21 -6.89 2.69
N LEU A 121 -13.76 -7.31 1.55
CA LEU A 121 -13.78 -8.72 1.14
C LEU A 121 -12.37 -9.25 0.86
N ILE A 122 -11.53 -8.46 0.19
CA ILE A 122 -10.10 -8.80 -0.01
C ILE A 122 -9.42 -8.98 1.35
N LEU A 123 -9.60 -8.03 2.27
CA LEU A 123 -9.01 -8.12 3.61
C LEU A 123 -9.54 -9.33 4.40
N LYS A 124 -10.84 -9.66 4.29
CA LYS A 124 -11.47 -10.78 5.01
C LYS A 124 -11.02 -12.15 4.50
N LYS A 125 -10.84 -12.33 3.19
CA LYS A 125 -10.29 -13.57 2.62
C LYS A 125 -8.91 -13.88 3.19
N GLU A 126 -8.09 -12.84 3.40
CA GLU A 126 -6.77 -12.97 4.00
C GLU A 126 -6.77 -13.08 5.53
N LYS A 127 -7.76 -12.51 6.24
CA LYS A 127 -7.89 -12.69 7.70
C LYS A 127 -8.15 -14.14 8.12
N GLN A 128 -8.77 -14.94 7.26
CA GLN A 128 -8.89 -16.39 7.48
C GLN A 128 -7.51 -17.09 7.52
N ASN A 129 -6.46 -16.48 6.94
CA ASN A 129 -5.06 -16.93 7.01
C ASN A 129 -4.28 -16.47 8.26
N LYS A 130 -4.95 -15.94 9.31
CA LYS A 130 -4.33 -15.57 10.60
C LYS A 130 -3.08 -14.66 10.50
N LYS A 131 -3.01 -13.73 9.53
CA LYS A 131 -1.96 -12.70 9.55
C LYS A 131 -2.27 -11.67 10.63
N SER A 132 -1.63 -11.80 11.80
CA SER A 132 -1.70 -10.80 12.87
C SER A 132 -0.79 -9.61 12.54
N ARG A 133 -1.07 -8.45 13.18
CA ARG A 133 -0.20 -7.26 13.09
C ARG A 133 1.27 -7.60 13.37
N ASP A 134 1.51 -8.43 14.37
CA ASP A 134 2.87 -8.85 14.77
C ASP A 134 3.54 -9.68 13.68
N LYS A 135 2.78 -10.53 12.98
CA LYS A 135 3.30 -11.29 11.84
C LYS A 135 3.65 -10.37 10.67
N THR A 136 2.79 -9.40 10.35
CA THR A 136 3.09 -8.37 9.34
C THR A 136 4.35 -7.59 9.71
N LEU A 137 4.49 -7.18 10.97
CA LEU A 137 5.70 -6.49 11.46
C LEU A 137 6.94 -7.37 11.28
N ALA A 138 6.89 -8.63 11.71
CA ALA A 138 8.01 -9.56 11.59
C ALA A 138 8.42 -9.80 10.12
N GLU A 139 7.45 -9.91 9.21
CA GLU A 139 7.71 -10.06 7.77
C GLU A 139 8.41 -8.82 7.18
N LEU A 140 7.93 -7.61 7.52
CA LEU A 140 8.54 -6.35 7.08
C LEU A 140 9.96 -6.15 7.65
N GLU A 141 10.15 -6.44 8.94
CA GLU A 141 11.46 -6.34 9.61
C GLU A 141 12.46 -7.33 9.04
N ALA A 142 12.05 -8.57 8.78
CA ALA A 142 12.89 -9.58 8.16
C ALA A 142 13.32 -9.17 6.74
N LEU A 143 12.42 -8.56 5.97
CA LEU A 143 12.77 -8.04 4.64
C LEU A 143 13.74 -6.86 4.73
N SER A 144 13.44 -5.87 5.56
CA SER A 144 14.32 -4.71 5.78
C SER A 144 15.73 -5.12 6.23
N ALA A 145 15.83 -6.09 7.14
CA ALA A 145 17.12 -6.63 7.60
C ALA A 145 17.93 -7.32 6.49
N ARG A 146 17.28 -8.02 5.55
CA ARG A 146 17.95 -8.65 4.41
C ARG A 146 18.55 -7.63 3.43
N LEU A 147 18.00 -6.43 3.37
CA LEU A 147 18.52 -5.34 2.53
C LEU A 147 19.79 -4.68 3.14
N ASN A 148 20.17 -5.01 4.38
CA ASN A 148 21.37 -4.49 5.05
C ASN A 148 22.68 -5.21 4.69
N VAL A 149 22.65 -6.23 3.84
CA VAL A 149 23.82 -7.10 3.56
C VAL A 149 24.64 -6.60 2.36
N LEU A 150 24.69 -5.29 2.11
CA LEU A 150 25.57 -4.66 1.10
C LEU A 150 26.39 -3.53 1.71
#